data_AF-A0A0Q4RLY1-F1
#
_entry.id   AF-A0A0Q4RLY1-F1
#
_cell.length_a   1.000
_cell.length_b   1.000
_cell.length_c   1.000
_cell.angle_alpha   90.00
_cell.angle_beta   90.00
_cell.angle_gamma   90.00
#
_symmetry.space_group_name_H-M   'P 1'
#
loop_
_entity.id
_entity.type
_entity.pdbx_description
1 polymer ?
#
loop_
_entity_poly.entity_id
_entity_poly.type
_entity_poly.pdbx_seq_one_letter_code
_entity_poly.pdbx_strand_id
1 'polypeptide(L)'
;MTPLLRIVIAFAAAAMAPVIALALGYLFEQFQMVGTGDPSLWIRTLGFMSLCALVSAAHVVLLGIPAFWLLCRIGTLRWWSVLLAGFVLGCMPMAVFSWPLRDSDMKSSVTIGHVQTVISGVPTIAGWQQYVAVVALFGICGACAAAVFWMVFRAGRHRAVD
;
A
#
# COMPACT_ATOMS: atom_id res chain seq x y z
N MET A 1 6.44 -6.51 -28.50
CA MET A 1 6.89 -6.31 -27.10
C MET A 1 7.12 -7.67 -26.47
N THR A 2 8.31 -7.96 -25.94
CA THR A 2 8.63 -9.27 -25.35
C THR A 2 7.79 -9.55 -24.11
N PRO A 3 7.52 -10.83 -23.76
CA PRO A 3 6.76 -11.19 -22.56
C PRO A 3 7.40 -10.65 -21.27
N LEU A 4 8.74 -10.61 -21.22
CA LEU A 4 9.51 -10.04 -20.12
C LEU A 4 9.20 -8.55 -19.93
N LEU A 5 9.27 -7.77 -21.01
CA LEU A 5 9.05 -6.31 -20.96
C LEU A 5 7.63 -5.96 -20.49
N ARG A 6 6.63 -6.78 -20.82
CA ARG A 6 5.24 -6.62 -20.32
C ARG A 6 5.14 -6.76 -18.81
N ILE A 7 5.80 -7.77 -18.25
CA ILE A 7 5.81 -8.03 -16.80
C ILE A 7 6.50 -6.88 -16.08
N VAL A 8 7.65 -6.41 -16.60
CA VAL A 8 8.38 -5.27 -16.04
C VAL A 8 7.50 -4.01 -16.02
N ILE A 9 6.81 -3.69 -17.11
CA ILE A 9 5.91 -2.54 -17.17
C ILE A 9 4.73 -2.69 -16.20
N ALA A 10 4.16 -3.88 -16.07
CA ALA A 10 3.07 -4.14 -15.13
C ALA A 10 3.50 -3.92 -13.67
N PHE A 11 4.69 -4.39 -13.28
CA PHE A 11 5.23 -4.15 -11.95
C PHE A 11 5.61 -2.69 -11.72
N ALA A 12 6.19 -2.01 -12.71
CA ALA A 12 6.48 -0.58 -12.63
C ALA A 12 5.20 0.24 -12.43
N ALA A 13 4.14 -0.05 -13.18
CA ALA A 13 2.85 0.60 -13.02
C ALA A 13 2.22 0.34 -11.64
N ALA A 14 2.30 -0.90 -11.15
CA ALA A 14 1.82 -1.27 -9.82
C ALA A 14 2.58 -0.55 -8.70
N ALA A 15 3.90 -0.38 -8.85
CA ALA A 15 4.72 0.36 -7.90
C ALA A 15 4.40 1.86 -7.89
N MET A 16 4.09 2.44 -9.05
CA MET A 16 3.79 3.88 -9.17
C MET A 16 2.37 4.25 -8.74
N ALA A 17 1.41 3.33 -8.84
CA ALA A 17 0.02 3.60 -8.45
C ALA A 17 -0.14 4.15 -7.01
N PRO A 18 0.39 3.49 -5.95
CA PRO A 18 0.29 4.03 -4.60
C PRO A 18 1.14 5.29 -4.40
N VAL A 19 2.27 5.43 -5.11
CA VAL A 19 3.14 6.62 -5.02
C VAL A 19 2.41 7.86 -5.52
N ILE A 20 1.74 7.77 -6.67
CA ILE A 20 0.96 8.87 -7.23
C ILE A 20 -0.21 9.20 -6.31
N ALA A 21 -0.94 8.19 -5.82
CA ALA A 21 -2.07 8.40 -4.92
C ALA A 21 -1.66 9.12 -3.62
N LEU A 22 -0.57 8.68 -2.98
CA LEU A 22 -0.06 9.28 -1.74
C LEU A 22 0.53 10.68 -1.99
N ALA A 23 1.28 10.86 -3.08
CA ALA A 23 1.86 12.17 -3.40
C ALA A 23 0.78 13.21 -3.69
N LEU A 24 -0.29 12.85 -4.41
CA LEU A 24 -1.42 13.74 -4.66
C LEU A 24 -2.19 14.06 -3.37
N GLY A 25 -2.43 13.06 -2.51
CA GLY A 25 -3.07 13.28 -1.20
C GLY A 25 -2.26 14.22 -0.32
N TYR A 26 -0.95 13.98 -0.22
CA TYR A 26 -0.01 14.83 0.53
C TYR A 26 0.01 16.26 -0.02
N LEU A 27 0.08 16.41 -1.35
CA LEU A 27 0.09 17.72 -1.99
C LEU A 27 -1.21 18.49 -1.72
N PHE A 28 -2.35 17.80 -1.75
CA PHE A 28 -3.65 18.39 -1.44
C PHE A 28 -3.72 18.90 0.00
N GLU A 29 -3.27 18.11 0.98
CA GLU A 29 -3.20 18.53 2.39
C GLU A 29 -2.26 19.74 2.58
N GLN A 30 -1.09 19.73 1.93
CA GLN A 30 -0.15 20.84 2.02
C GLN A 30 -0.71 22.15 1.45
N PHE A 31 -1.48 22.09 0.35
CA PHE A 31 -2.16 23.27 -0.19
C PHE A 31 -3.18 23.85 0.78
N GLN A 32 -3.84 23.02 1.59
CA GLN A 32 -4.78 23.49 2.62
C GLN A 32 -4.08 24.12 3.82
N MET A 33 -2.89 23.63 4.21
CA MET A 33 -2.20 24.07 5.42
C MET A 33 -1.30 25.30 5.23
N VAL A 34 -0.56 25.36 4.12
CA VAL A 34 0.57 26.32 3.95
C VAL A 34 0.26 27.43 2.93
N GLY A 35 -0.74 27.22 2.06
CA GLY A 35 -1.07 28.15 0.97
C GLY A 35 -0.10 28.06 -0.21
N THR A 36 -0.50 28.54 -1.38
CA THR A 36 0.17 28.28 -2.68
C THR A 36 1.53 28.98 -2.88
N GLY A 37 1.96 29.84 -1.96
CA GLY A 37 3.09 30.75 -2.14
C GLY A 37 4.44 30.27 -1.59
N ASP A 38 4.51 29.16 -0.87
CA ASP A 38 5.76 28.69 -0.25
C ASP A 38 6.59 27.82 -1.22
N PRO A 39 7.81 28.26 -1.62
CA PRO A 39 8.70 27.48 -2.47
C PRO A 39 9.10 26.11 -1.88
N SER A 40 9.06 25.97 -0.55
CA SER A 40 9.45 24.75 0.15
C SER A 40 8.49 23.57 -0.10
N LEU A 41 7.26 23.85 -0.54
CA LEU A 41 6.23 22.84 -0.83
C LEU A 41 6.70 21.78 -1.83
N TRP A 42 7.35 22.21 -2.91
CA TRP A 42 7.81 21.31 -3.96
C TRP A 42 8.93 20.41 -3.48
N ILE A 43 9.88 20.96 -2.70
CA ILE A 43 11.01 20.22 -2.16
C ILE A 43 10.51 19.14 -1.18
N ARG A 44 9.56 19.48 -0.30
CA ARG A 44 8.96 18.53 0.65
C ARG A 44 8.16 17.45 -0.07
N THR A 45 7.38 17.82 -1.07
CA THR A 45 6.58 16.87 -1.87
C THR A 45 7.46 15.91 -2.67
N LEU A 46 8.53 16.41 -3.29
CA LEU A 46 9.49 15.57 -4.02
C LEU A 46 10.24 14.61 -3.07
N GLY A 47 10.64 15.08 -1.89
CA GLY A 47 11.24 14.23 -0.86
C GLY A 47 10.30 13.10 -0.42
N PHE A 48 9.04 13.44 -0.14
CA PHE A 48 8.00 12.47 0.23
C PHE A 48 7.70 11.47 -0.90
N MET A 49 7.57 11.95 -2.13
CA MET A 49 7.33 11.10 -3.31
C MET A 49 8.50 10.13 -3.54
N SER A 50 9.74 10.60 -3.36
CA SER A 50 10.95 9.77 -3.51
C SER A 50 11.00 8.66 -2.46
N LEU A 51 10.66 8.98 -1.20
CA LEU A 51 10.55 7.99 -0.13
C LEU A 51 9.46 6.95 -0.44
N CYS A 52 8.27 7.41 -0.85
CA CYS A 52 7.17 6.53 -1.24
C CYS A 52 7.56 5.62 -2.41
N ALA A 53 8.26 6.15 -3.41
CA ALA A 53 8.74 5.39 -4.56
C ALA A 53 9.74 4.31 -4.14
N LEU A 54 10.70 4.63 -3.26
CA LEU A 54 11.67 3.68 -2.75
C LEU A 54 10.98 2.54 -1.98
N VAL A 55 10.09 2.87 -1.06
CA VAL A 55 9.35 1.89 -0.25
C VAL A 55 8.45 1.02 -1.13
N SER A 56 7.70 1.63 -2.05
CA SER A 56 6.81 0.91 -2.97
C SER A 56 7.60 -0.03 -3.89
N ALA A 57 8.72 0.44 -4.45
CA ALA A 57 9.59 -0.38 -5.29
C ALA A 57 10.17 -1.57 -4.51
N ALA A 58 10.67 -1.34 -3.29
CA ALA A 58 11.15 -2.40 -2.42
C ALA A 58 10.05 -3.43 -2.12
N HIS A 59 8.83 -2.97 -1.81
CA HIS A 59 7.68 -3.86 -1.53
C HIS A 59 7.31 -4.73 -2.73
N VAL A 60 7.29 -4.14 -3.94
CA VAL A 60 7.00 -4.86 -5.18
C VAL A 60 8.09 -5.88 -5.50
N VAL A 61 9.37 -5.53 -5.35
CA VAL A 61 10.48 -6.43 -5.65
C VAL A 61 10.54 -7.59 -4.64
N LEU A 62 10.42 -7.28 -3.35
CA LEU A 62 10.59 -8.25 -2.27
C LEU A 62 9.37 -9.17 -2.08
N LEU A 63 8.16 -8.66 -2.30
CA LEU A 63 6.92 -9.41 -2.01
C LEU A 63 6.06 -9.61 -3.26
N GLY A 64 5.93 -8.59 -4.11
CA GLY A 64 5.11 -8.65 -5.32
C GLY A 64 5.60 -9.68 -6.34
N ILE A 65 6.89 -9.68 -6.67
CA ILE A 65 7.49 -10.61 -7.64
C ILE A 65 7.39 -12.06 -7.15
N PRO A 66 7.80 -12.40 -5.90
CA PRO A 66 7.66 -13.77 -5.41
C PRO A 66 6.21 -14.26 -5.35
N ALA A 67 5.26 -13.40 -4.95
CA ALA A 67 3.86 -13.75 -4.91
C ALA A 67 3.27 -14.00 -6.30
N PHE A 68 3.63 -13.19 -7.30
CA PHE A 68 3.23 -13.43 -8.68
C PHE A 68 3.79 -14.75 -9.20
N TRP A 69 5.06 -15.04 -8.92
CA TRP A 69 5.68 -16.31 -9.32
C TRP A 69 5.00 -17.50 -8.65
N LEU A 70 4.65 -17.38 -7.36
CA LEU A 70 3.91 -18.39 -6.62
C LEU A 70 2.51 -18.64 -7.22
N LEU A 71 1.76 -17.57 -7.55
CA LEU A 71 0.46 -17.67 -8.23
C LEU A 71 0.57 -18.34 -9.60
N CYS A 72 1.65 -18.06 -10.35
CA CYS A 72 1.92 -18.73 -11.62
C CYS A 72 2.20 -20.23 -11.41
N ARG A 73 2.98 -20.58 -10.39
CA ARG A 73 3.35 -21.97 -10.09
C ARG A 73 2.15 -22.83 -9.66
N ILE A 74 1.20 -22.25 -8.93
CA ILE A 74 0.00 -22.95 -8.45
C ILE A 74 -1.10 -22.99 -9.55
N GLY A 75 -0.93 -22.25 -10.65
CA GLY A 75 -1.91 -22.20 -11.74
C GLY A 75 -3.17 -21.40 -11.40
N THR A 76 -3.15 -20.63 -10.32
CA THR A 76 -4.29 -19.82 -9.84
C THR A 76 -4.18 -18.36 -10.29
N LEU A 77 -3.60 -18.11 -11.46
CA LEU A 77 -3.41 -16.75 -11.99
C LEU A 77 -4.74 -16.18 -12.54
N ARG A 78 -5.66 -15.89 -11.64
CA ARG A 78 -6.95 -15.25 -11.89
C ARG A 78 -6.94 -13.85 -11.29
N TRP A 79 -7.80 -12.97 -11.83
CA TRP A 79 -7.88 -11.58 -11.38
C TRP A 79 -8.20 -11.46 -9.89
N TRP A 80 -9.14 -12.27 -9.37
CA TRP A 80 -9.47 -12.32 -7.95
C TRP A 80 -8.28 -12.76 -7.07
N SER A 81 -7.50 -13.74 -7.52
CA SER A 81 -6.34 -14.25 -6.78
C SER A 81 -5.22 -13.20 -6.71
N VAL A 82 -5.05 -12.41 -7.78
CA VAL A 82 -4.10 -11.29 -7.82
C VAL A 82 -4.54 -10.16 -6.88
N LEU A 83 -5.83 -9.80 -6.88
CA LEU A 83 -6.37 -8.80 -5.94
C LEU A 83 -6.23 -9.24 -4.48
N LEU A 84 -6.57 -10.51 -4.18
CA LEU A 84 -6.46 -11.06 -2.83
C LEU A 84 -5.00 -11.11 -2.36
N ALA A 85 -4.07 -11.50 -3.24
CA ALA A 85 -2.65 -11.45 -2.94
C ALA A 85 -2.18 -10.02 -2.65
N GLY A 86 -2.57 -9.05 -3.49
CA GLY A 86 -2.30 -7.63 -3.27
C GLY A 86 -2.82 -7.13 -1.91
N PHE A 87 -4.05 -7.53 -1.56
CA PHE A 87 -4.65 -7.19 -0.27
C PHE A 87 -3.84 -7.74 0.91
N VAL A 88 -3.53 -9.04 0.89
CA VAL A 88 -2.77 -9.69 1.97
C VAL A 88 -1.36 -9.09 2.11
N LEU A 89 -0.67 -8.87 0.99
CA LEU A 89 0.67 -8.27 1.00
C LEU A 89 0.67 -6.79 1.44
N GLY A 90 -0.43 -6.07 1.17
CA GLY A 90 -0.63 -4.71 1.67
C GLY A 90 -0.87 -4.67 3.18
N CYS A 91 -1.67 -5.62 3.70
CA CYS A 91 -1.93 -5.75 5.13
C CYS A 91 -0.66 -6.13 5.93
N MET A 92 0.20 -6.98 5.38
CA MET A 92 1.30 -7.62 6.10
C MET A 92 2.26 -6.66 6.83
N PRO A 93 2.91 -5.66 6.17
CA PRO A 93 3.83 -4.77 6.87
C PRO A 93 3.10 -3.98 7.97
N MET A 94 1.89 -3.50 7.70
CA MET A 94 1.14 -2.72 8.67
C MET A 94 0.74 -3.59 9.86
N ALA A 95 0.20 -4.78 9.61
CA ALA A 95 -0.20 -5.71 10.66
C ALA A 95 0.98 -6.11 11.55
N VAL A 96 2.17 -6.34 10.99
CA VAL A 96 3.37 -6.73 11.75
C VAL A 96 3.92 -5.55 12.56
N PHE A 97 4.11 -4.38 11.93
CA PHE A 97 4.76 -3.25 12.60
C PHE A 97 3.86 -2.50 13.58
N SER A 98 2.53 -2.60 13.40
CA SER A 98 1.55 -2.01 14.30
C SER A 98 0.86 -3.03 15.20
N TRP A 99 1.35 -4.27 15.27
CA TRP A 99 0.82 -5.29 16.16
C TRP A 99 0.92 -4.87 17.64
N PRO A 100 -0.11 -5.12 18.45
CA PRO A 100 -1.48 -4.61 18.39
C PRO A 100 -1.54 -3.22 19.06
N LEU A 101 -0.75 -2.30 18.51
CA LEU A 101 -0.35 -0.97 18.99
C LEU A 101 0.81 -0.97 20.00
N ARG A 102 1.85 -1.79 19.69
CA ARG A 102 3.31 -1.72 19.92
C ARG A 102 3.92 -1.26 21.27
N ASP A 103 3.23 -0.52 22.12
CA ASP A 103 3.68 -0.09 23.46
C ASP A 103 2.73 -0.55 24.58
N SER A 104 2.06 -1.69 24.41
CA SER A 104 1.23 -2.31 25.44
C SER A 104 1.98 -2.56 26.76
N ASP A 105 3.30 -2.77 26.69
CA ASP A 105 4.13 -2.97 27.89
C ASP A 105 4.36 -1.70 28.72
N MET A 106 4.15 -0.51 28.15
CA MET A 106 4.33 0.76 28.89
C MET A 106 3.18 1.05 29.87
N LYS A 107 2.14 0.19 29.92
CA LYS A 107 0.89 0.39 30.68
C LYS A 107 0.23 1.76 30.43
N SER A 108 0.56 2.39 29.31
CA SER A 108 0.03 3.69 28.93
C SER A 108 -1.41 3.53 28.47
N SER A 109 -2.25 4.47 28.86
CA SER A 109 -3.62 4.56 28.37
C SER A 109 -3.66 5.58 27.25
N VAL A 110 -4.20 5.18 26.10
CA VAL A 110 -4.39 6.07 24.95
C VAL A 110 -5.88 6.31 24.79
N THR A 111 -6.24 7.59 24.76
CA THR A 111 -7.61 8.04 24.50
C THR A 111 -7.60 8.86 23.23
N ILE A 112 -8.44 8.48 22.27
CA ILE A 112 -8.65 9.25 21.04
C ILE A 112 -10.05 9.86 21.13
N GLY A 113 -10.11 11.19 21.26
CA GLY A 113 -11.35 11.88 21.61
C GLY A 113 -11.85 11.50 22.99
N HIS A 114 -13.05 10.92 23.07
CA HIS A 114 -13.67 10.45 24.32
C HIS A 114 -13.65 8.91 24.49
N VAL A 115 -13.01 8.18 23.57
CA VAL A 115 -12.98 6.71 23.59
C VAL A 115 -11.58 6.22 23.95
N GLN A 116 -11.48 5.42 25.01
CA GLN A 116 -10.23 4.75 25.38
C GLN A 116 -9.97 3.60 24.41
N THR A 117 -8.86 3.68 23.68
CA THR A 117 -8.44 2.66 22.71
C THR A 117 -7.46 1.66 23.33
N VAL A 118 -6.78 2.05 24.42
CA VAL A 118 -5.89 1.18 25.21
C VAL A 118 -6.13 1.43 26.69
N ILE A 119 -6.32 0.37 27.48
CA ILE A 119 -6.45 0.40 28.95
C ILE A 119 -5.41 -0.53 29.54
N SER A 120 -4.49 0.02 30.35
CA SER A 120 -3.42 -0.75 31.00
C SER A 120 -2.59 -1.59 30.02
N GLY A 121 -2.36 -1.05 28.81
CA GLY A 121 -1.65 -1.76 27.74
C GLY A 121 -2.49 -2.72 26.92
N VAL A 122 -3.73 -3.02 27.31
CA VAL A 122 -4.60 -3.93 26.54
C VAL A 122 -5.47 -3.10 25.58
N PRO A 123 -5.48 -3.41 24.27
CA PRO A 123 -6.36 -2.75 23.33
C PRO A 123 -7.82 -3.05 23.67
N THR A 124 -8.64 -2.00 23.76
CA THR A 124 -10.09 -2.16 23.90
C THR A 124 -10.69 -2.63 22.58
N ILE A 125 -11.98 -2.97 22.57
CA ILE A 125 -12.68 -3.30 21.32
C ILE A 125 -12.56 -2.17 20.28
N ALA A 126 -12.55 -0.91 20.74
CA ALA A 126 -12.36 0.26 19.89
C ALA A 126 -10.92 0.31 19.33
N GLY A 127 -9.91 -0.04 20.13
CA GLY A 127 -8.52 -0.16 19.67
C GLY A 127 -8.36 -1.24 18.60
N TRP A 128 -8.99 -2.41 18.77
CA TRP A 128 -8.99 -3.47 17.75
C TRP A 128 -9.69 -3.05 16.45
N GLN A 129 -10.83 -2.37 16.54
CA GLN A 129 -11.53 -1.85 15.37
C GLN A 129 -10.67 -0.84 14.60
N GLN A 130 -9.99 0.07 15.31
CA GLN A 130 -9.07 1.01 14.69
C GLN A 130 -7.89 0.30 14.04
N TYR A 131 -7.28 -0.68 14.71
CA TYR A 131 -6.20 -1.49 14.15
C TYR A 131 -6.63 -2.18 12.86
N VAL A 132 -7.78 -2.88 12.87
CA VAL A 132 -8.33 -3.56 11.68
C VAL A 132 -8.63 -2.55 10.57
N ALA A 133 -9.18 -1.38 10.88
CA ALA A 133 -9.48 -0.35 9.89
C ALA A 133 -8.22 0.15 9.18
N VAL A 134 -7.15 0.42 9.94
CA VAL A 134 -5.87 0.87 9.38
C VAL A 134 -5.24 -0.25 8.56
N VAL A 135 -5.15 -1.48 9.07
CA VAL A 135 -4.62 -2.63 8.33
C VAL A 135 -5.41 -2.87 7.03
N ALA A 136 -6.74 -2.81 7.10
CA ALA A 136 -7.61 -2.99 5.94
C ALA A 136 -7.42 -1.87 4.90
N LEU A 137 -7.19 -0.62 5.32
CA LEU A 137 -6.89 0.48 4.41
C LEU A 137 -5.62 0.20 3.59
N PHE A 138 -4.55 -0.27 4.23
CA PHE A 138 -3.32 -0.67 3.52
C PHE A 138 -3.55 -1.89 2.62
N GLY A 139 -4.39 -2.84 3.05
CA GLY A 139 -4.85 -3.94 2.20
C GLY A 139 -5.56 -3.45 0.94
N ILE A 140 -6.47 -2.48 1.06
CA ILE A 140 -7.17 -1.89 -0.09
C ILE A 140 -6.16 -1.21 -1.04
N CYS A 141 -5.18 -0.47 -0.52
CA CYS A 141 -4.11 0.10 -1.35
C CYS A 141 -3.33 -0.99 -2.10
N GLY A 142 -3.00 -2.10 -1.44
CA GLY A 142 -2.34 -3.25 -2.06
C GLY A 142 -3.20 -3.92 -3.15
N ALA A 143 -4.50 -4.05 -2.91
CA ALA A 143 -5.46 -4.56 -3.90
C ALA A 143 -5.57 -3.64 -5.12
N CYS A 144 -5.59 -2.31 -4.92
CA CYS A 144 -5.59 -1.33 -6.01
C CYS A 144 -4.30 -1.41 -6.85
N ALA A 145 -3.14 -1.53 -6.22
CA ALA A 145 -1.87 -1.73 -6.93
C ALA A 145 -1.88 -3.04 -7.74
N ALA A 146 -2.43 -4.12 -7.17
CA ALA A 146 -2.59 -5.40 -7.85
C ALA A 146 -3.62 -5.35 -8.99
N ALA A 147 -4.67 -4.53 -8.88
CA ALA A 147 -5.60 -4.25 -9.97
C ALA A 147 -4.88 -3.57 -11.14
N VAL A 148 -4.08 -2.53 -10.86
CA VAL A 148 -3.27 -1.85 -11.89
C VAL A 148 -2.31 -2.82 -12.56
N PHE A 149 -1.60 -3.65 -11.78
CA PHE A 149 -0.77 -4.74 -12.30
C PHE A 149 -1.55 -5.63 -13.27
N TRP A 150 -2.72 -6.13 -12.84
CA TRP A 150 -3.53 -7.05 -13.62
C TRP A 150 -4.03 -6.43 -14.94
N MET A 151 -4.47 -5.17 -14.91
CA MET A 151 -4.94 -4.46 -16.09
C MET A 151 -3.82 -4.31 -17.12
N VAL A 152 -2.62 -3.88 -16.69
CA VAL A 152 -1.46 -3.70 -17.57
C VAL A 152 -0.98 -5.05 -18.11
N PHE A 153 -0.90 -6.07 -17.25
CA PHE A 153 -0.52 -7.43 -17.63
C PHE A 153 -1.49 -8.03 -18.67
N ARG A 154 -2.81 -7.84 -18.48
CA ARG A 154 -3.84 -8.37 -19.39
C ARG A 154 -3.92 -7.59 -20.70
N ALA A 155 -3.79 -6.26 -20.68
CA ALA A 155 -3.78 -5.43 -21.89
C ALA A 155 -2.64 -5.85 -22.85
N GLY A 156 -1.49 -6.26 -22.29
CA GLY A 156 -0.40 -6.83 -23.07
C GLY A 156 -0.73 -8.17 -23.73
N ARG A 157 -1.63 -8.99 -23.17
CA ARG A 157 -1.99 -10.31 -23.73
C ARG A 157 -2.92 -10.23 -24.94
N HIS A 158 -3.81 -9.23 -25.00
CA HIS A 158 -4.74 -9.08 -26.13
C HIS A 158 -4.01 -8.65 -27.41
N ARG A 159 -3.05 -7.71 -27.34
CA ARG A 159 -2.25 -7.23 -28.49
C ARG A 159 -1.19 -8.20 -29.04
N ALA A 160 -1.29 -9.49 -28.70
CA ALA A 160 -0.37 -10.52 -29.18
C ALA A 160 -1.05 -11.54 -30.08
N VAL A 161 -2.38 -11.44 -30.22
CA VAL A 161 -3.22 -12.31 -31.03
C VAL A 161 -3.72 -11.59 -32.29
N ASP A 162 -3.60 -10.26 -32.31
CA ASP A 162 -3.77 -9.39 -33.48
C ASP A 162 -2.41 -9.09 -34.11
#